data_AF-A0A6A1WSA2-F1
#
_entry.id   AF-A0A6A1WSA2-F1
#
_cell.length_a   1.000
_cell.length_b   1.000
_cell.length_c   1.000
_cell.angle_alpha   90.00
_cell.angle_beta   90.00
_cell.angle_gamma   90.00
#
_symmetry.space_group_name_H-M   'P 1'
#
loop_
_entity.id
_entity.type
_entity.pdbx_description
1 polymer ?
#
loop_
_entity_poly.entity_id
_entity_poly.type
_entity_poly.pdbx_seq_one_letter_code
_entity_poly.pdbx_strand_id
1 'polypeptide(L)'
;MPPEFLVFEVHYGGRFSRHFGCSYVNGDVSMYNEPYDSNCLSFFELEDIVKPFGYKLGDLIYYKQPGKSLDNGAILVSSDHDVLAMGKCHEGESVVVLFLALFSENVEGDNVGEDVGEEERERCRLGLNDHFWDQVLCSNDELFVVEVDNVCNDGVGPSSARDNVLDIGRSEFWNLL
;
A
#
# COMPACT_ATOMS: atom_id res chain seq x y z
N MET A 1 3.00 31.27 10.71
CA MET A 1 3.69 30.15 11.38
C MET A 1 2.73 28.99 11.29
N PRO A 2 3.11 27.87 10.67
CA PRO A 2 2.25 26.70 10.66
C PRO A 2 1.90 26.32 12.12
N PRO A 3 0.71 25.78 12.37
CA PRO A 3 0.39 25.27 13.70
C PRO A 3 1.45 24.24 14.09
N GLU A 4 2.08 24.44 15.25
CA GLU A 4 3.12 23.54 15.75
C GLU A 4 2.56 22.16 16.10
N PHE A 5 1.22 22.05 16.25
CA PHE A 5 0.54 20.84 16.66
C PHE A 5 -0.67 20.52 15.78
N LEU A 6 -0.84 19.24 15.46
CA LEU A 6 -1.98 18.67 14.75
C LEU A 6 -2.80 17.79 15.71
N VAL A 7 -4.12 17.86 15.58
CA VAL A 7 -5.04 16.88 16.15
C VAL A 7 -5.74 16.11 15.03
N PHE A 8 -6.21 14.90 15.31
CA PHE A 8 -6.76 14.02 14.30
C PHE A 8 -8.24 13.73 14.55
N GLU A 9 -9.07 13.97 13.54
CA GLU A 9 -10.44 13.46 13.48
C GLU A 9 -10.42 12.14 12.72
N VAL A 10 -10.75 11.04 13.37
CA VAL A 10 -10.67 9.69 12.80
C VAL A 10 -12.06 9.16 12.49
N HIS A 11 -12.30 8.83 11.23
CA HIS A 11 -13.48 8.13 10.73
C HIS A 11 -13.16 6.64 10.62
N TYR A 12 -13.89 5.79 11.33
CA TYR A 12 -13.59 4.35 11.44
C TYR A 12 -14.86 3.50 11.48
N GLY A 13 -14.71 2.18 11.32
CA GLY A 13 -15.83 1.22 11.33
C GLY A 13 -16.80 1.31 10.14
N GLY A 14 -16.58 2.26 9.23
CA GLY A 14 -17.38 2.46 8.03
C GLY A 14 -16.69 1.97 6.76
N ARG A 15 -17.21 2.41 5.61
CA ARG A 15 -16.63 2.15 4.30
C ARG A 15 -16.86 3.31 3.34
N PHE A 16 -16.01 3.42 2.33
CA PHE A 16 -16.27 4.31 1.21
C PHE A 16 -17.41 3.79 0.33
N SER A 17 -18.31 4.68 -0.07
CA SER A 17 -19.40 4.44 -1.01
C SER A 17 -19.30 5.42 -2.18
N ARG A 18 -19.49 4.92 -3.40
CA ARG A 18 -19.41 5.70 -4.66
C ARG A 18 -20.77 5.91 -5.33
N HIS A 19 -21.88 5.58 -4.66
CA HIS A 19 -23.20 5.54 -5.30
C HIS A 19 -23.72 6.92 -5.77
N PHE A 20 -23.21 8.04 -5.24
CA PHE A 20 -23.51 9.41 -5.69
C PHE A 20 -22.34 10.35 -5.37
N GLY A 21 -21.17 10.04 -5.94
CA GLY A 21 -19.89 10.58 -5.46
C GLY A 21 -19.35 9.77 -4.28
N CYS A 22 -18.17 10.14 -3.81
CA CYS A 22 -17.44 9.46 -2.76
C CYS A 22 -17.90 9.97 -1.39
N SER A 23 -18.36 9.05 -0.54
CA SER A 23 -18.77 9.32 0.84
C SER A 23 -18.28 8.21 1.75
N TYR A 24 -18.03 8.52 3.03
CA TYR A 24 -17.77 7.52 4.06
C TYR A 24 -19.06 7.23 4.81
N VAL A 25 -19.52 5.97 4.82
CA VAL A 25 -20.85 5.59 5.31
C VAL A 25 -20.76 4.47 6.34
N ASN A 26 -21.74 4.45 7.26
CA ASN A 26 -21.87 3.46 8.33
C ASN A 26 -20.64 3.37 9.26
N GLY A 27 -19.91 4.46 9.42
CA GLY A 27 -18.80 4.56 10.36
C GLY A 27 -19.08 5.54 11.49
N ASP A 28 -18.20 5.51 12.48
CA ASP A 28 -18.15 6.42 13.61
C ASP A 28 -17.04 7.46 13.39
N VAL A 29 -17.15 8.58 14.12
CA VAL A 29 -16.17 9.67 14.10
C VAL A 29 -15.72 9.94 15.53
N SER A 30 -14.41 9.99 15.74
CA SER A 30 -13.82 10.33 17.04
C SER A 30 -12.63 11.28 16.89
N MET A 31 -12.42 12.15 17.88
CA MET A 31 -11.21 12.96 17.97
C MET A 31 -10.14 12.22 18.76
N TYR A 32 -8.95 12.14 18.19
CA TYR A 32 -7.75 11.74 18.92
C TYR A 32 -7.21 12.96 19.67
N ASN A 33 -7.33 12.92 21.00
CA ASN A 33 -7.20 14.11 21.85
C ASN A 33 -5.75 14.52 22.17
N GLU A 34 -4.75 13.77 21.72
CA GLU A 34 -3.35 14.11 21.97
C GLU A 34 -2.77 14.87 20.77
N PRO A 35 -2.28 16.11 20.95
CA PRO A 35 -1.67 16.90 19.89
C PRO A 35 -0.31 16.32 19.49
N TYR A 36 -0.04 16.29 18.19
CA TYR A 36 1.22 15.83 17.61
C TYR A 36 2.01 16.97 16.98
N ASP A 37 3.32 17.03 17.22
CA ASP A 37 4.20 17.91 16.45
C ASP A 37 4.25 17.46 15.00
N SER A 38 3.82 18.34 14.10
CA SER A 38 3.82 18.09 12.64
C SER A 38 5.19 17.70 12.08
N ASN A 39 6.29 18.14 12.70
CA ASN A 39 7.66 17.81 12.27
C ASN A 39 8.15 16.45 12.78
N CYS A 40 7.44 15.86 13.74
CA CYS A 40 7.78 14.57 14.34
C CYS A 40 6.81 13.44 13.92
N LEU A 41 5.93 13.72 12.96
CA LEU A 41 4.96 12.75 12.46
C LEU A 41 5.57 11.91 11.33
N SER A 42 5.66 10.60 11.54
CA SER A 42 5.94 9.59 10.51
C SER A 42 4.71 8.71 10.30
N PHE A 43 4.80 7.79 9.35
CA PHE A 43 3.75 6.82 9.08
C PHE A 43 3.49 5.91 10.28
N PHE A 44 4.54 5.54 11.04
CA PHE A 44 4.39 4.71 12.23
C PHE A 44 3.61 5.42 13.35
N GLU A 45 3.85 6.71 13.60
CA GLU A 45 3.02 7.45 14.55
C GLU A 45 1.57 7.55 14.07
N LEU A 46 1.34 7.68 12.76
CA LEU A 46 -0.01 7.67 12.20
C LEU A 46 -0.72 6.34 12.45
N GLU A 47 -0.03 5.21 12.26
CA GLU A 47 -0.54 3.89 12.60
C GLU A 47 -0.90 3.79 14.10
N ASP A 48 -0.02 4.29 14.99
CA ASP A 48 -0.28 4.30 16.43
C ASP A 48 -1.47 5.19 16.83
N ILE A 49 -1.69 6.31 16.14
CA ILE A 49 -2.87 7.17 16.30
C ILE A 49 -4.15 6.42 15.94
N VAL A 50 -4.13 5.63 14.85
CA VAL A 50 -5.34 4.98 14.35
C VAL A 50 -5.62 3.60 14.97
N LYS A 51 -4.61 3.01 15.62
CA LYS A 51 -4.67 1.71 16.30
C LYS A 51 -5.82 1.55 17.31
N PRO A 52 -6.13 2.54 18.17
CA PRO A 52 -7.26 2.45 19.11
C PRO A 52 -8.62 2.35 18.42
N PHE A 53 -8.72 2.71 17.14
CA PHE A 53 -9.93 2.69 16.34
C PHE A 53 -10.10 1.40 15.52
N GLY A 54 -9.28 0.38 15.79
CA GLY A 54 -9.40 -0.94 15.19
C GLY A 54 -8.48 -1.19 13.99
N TYR A 55 -7.56 -0.26 13.69
CA TYR A 55 -6.54 -0.44 12.65
C TYR A 55 -5.64 -1.65 12.93
N LYS A 56 -5.41 -2.45 11.88
CA LYS A 56 -4.46 -3.56 11.82
C LYS A 56 -3.45 -3.30 10.70
N LEU A 57 -2.27 -3.92 10.83
CA LEU A 57 -1.24 -3.82 9.81
C LEU A 57 -1.77 -4.31 8.46
N GLY A 58 -1.72 -3.44 7.45
CA GLY A 58 -2.23 -3.70 6.10
C GLY A 58 -3.63 -3.14 5.82
N ASP A 59 -4.31 -2.57 6.83
CA ASP A 59 -5.46 -1.70 6.60
C ASP A 59 -5.03 -0.39 5.93
N LEU A 60 -5.97 0.32 5.31
CA LEU A 60 -5.67 1.56 4.60
C LEU A 60 -6.07 2.78 5.42
N ILE A 61 -5.17 3.77 5.44
CA ILE A 61 -5.38 5.08 6.07
C ILE A 61 -5.46 6.13 4.96
N TYR A 62 -6.53 6.90 4.93
CA TYR A 62 -6.68 8.04 4.01
C TYR A 62 -6.75 9.33 4.80
N TYR A 63 -6.14 10.41 4.31
CA TYR A 63 -6.44 11.76 4.80
C TYR A 63 -7.33 12.50 3.82
N LYS A 64 -8.10 13.47 4.32
CA LYS A 64 -8.86 14.39 3.48
C LYS A 64 -8.15 15.72 3.32
N GLN A 65 -7.91 16.13 2.08
CA GLN A 65 -7.37 17.45 1.77
C GLN A 65 -8.33 18.57 2.22
N PRO A 66 -7.80 19.65 2.84
CA PRO A 66 -8.61 20.81 3.22
C PRO A 66 -9.37 21.40 2.04
N GLY A 67 -10.63 21.78 2.28
CA GLY A 67 -11.50 22.41 1.27
C GLY A 67 -11.98 21.50 0.13
N LYS A 68 -11.58 20.21 0.10
CA LYS A 68 -12.00 19.25 -0.94
C LYS A 68 -13.06 18.26 -0.44
N SER A 69 -13.85 17.74 -1.37
CA SER A 69 -14.75 16.58 -1.14
C SER A 69 -13.95 15.28 -1.14
N LEU A 70 -14.55 14.18 -0.65
CA LEU A 70 -13.88 12.88 -0.69
C LEU A 70 -13.65 12.36 -2.12
N ASP A 71 -14.41 12.85 -3.10
CA ASP A 71 -14.22 12.49 -4.53
C ASP A 71 -12.83 12.78 -5.07
N ASN A 72 -12.23 13.89 -4.62
CA ASN A 72 -10.96 14.41 -5.15
C ASN A 72 -9.98 14.85 -4.04
N GLY A 73 -10.33 14.57 -2.80
CA GLY A 73 -9.60 14.99 -1.62
C GLY A 73 -9.24 13.86 -0.67
N ALA A 74 -9.76 12.63 -0.86
CA ALA A 74 -9.30 11.48 -0.10
C ALA A 74 -8.00 10.93 -0.70
N ILE A 75 -6.91 10.98 0.06
CA ILE A 75 -5.57 10.59 -0.39
C ILE A 75 -5.05 9.48 0.52
N LEU A 76 -4.57 8.38 -0.06
CA LEU A 76 -3.99 7.26 0.66
C LEU A 76 -2.67 7.69 1.33
N VAL A 77 -2.45 7.24 2.55
CA VAL A 77 -1.16 7.33 3.25
C VAL A 77 -0.59 5.93 3.35
N SER A 78 0.56 5.71 2.73
CA SER A 78 1.26 4.41 2.75
C SER A 78 2.72 4.53 3.17
N SER A 79 3.23 5.76 3.30
CA SER A 79 4.64 6.04 3.53
C SER A 79 4.85 7.39 4.21
N ASP A 80 6.06 7.59 4.74
CA ASP A 80 6.48 8.89 5.28
C ASP A 80 6.43 10.02 4.23
N HIS A 81 6.61 9.70 2.95
CA HIS A 81 6.47 10.70 1.90
C HIS A 81 5.04 11.24 1.82
N ASP A 82 4.05 10.37 1.99
CA ASP A 82 2.64 10.74 1.99
C ASP A 82 2.29 11.54 3.26
N VAL A 83 2.89 11.20 4.40
CA VAL A 83 2.75 11.98 5.65
C VAL A 83 3.32 13.39 5.48
N LEU A 84 4.46 13.55 4.82
CA LEU A 84 5.01 14.87 4.49
C LEU A 84 4.10 15.64 3.52
N ALA A 85 3.50 14.97 2.54
CA ALA A 85 2.53 15.60 1.63
C ALA A 85 1.24 16.02 2.38
N MET A 86 0.77 15.19 3.30
CA MET A 86 -0.34 15.48 4.19
C MET A 86 -0.05 16.72 5.04
N GLY A 87 1.12 16.80 5.68
CA GLY A 87 1.52 17.97 6.47
C GLY A 87 1.56 19.26 5.64
N LYS A 88 2.14 19.21 4.43
CA LYS A 88 2.20 20.36 3.53
C LYS A 88 0.82 20.85 3.10
N CYS A 89 -0.11 19.95 2.79
CA CYS A 89 -1.45 20.35 2.36
C CYS A 89 -2.35 20.85 3.51
N HIS A 90 -1.97 20.57 4.76
CA HIS A 90 -2.61 21.08 5.97
C HIS A 90 -1.85 22.26 6.59
N GLU A 91 -0.99 22.94 5.83
CA GLU A 91 -0.29 24.12 6.34
C GLU A 91 -1.30 25.22 6.72
N GLY A 92 -1.32 25.58 8.01
CA GLY A 92 -2.28 26.54 8.56
C GLY A 92 -3.53 25.89 9.20
N GLU A 93 -3.72 24.58 9.05
CA GLU A 93 -4.81 23.81 9.66
C GLU A 93 -4.34 23.10 10.92
N SER A 94 -5.16 23.12 11.97
CA SER A 94 -4.85 22.41 13.24
C SER A 94 -5.43 21.00 13.30
N VAL A 95 -6.33 20.65 12.38
CA VAL A 95 -7.05 19.37 12.38
C VAL A 95 -6.80 18.64 11.06
N VAL A 96 -6.40 17.38 11.15
CA VAL A 96 -6.32 16.46 10.01
C VAL A 96 -7.45 15.44 10.12
N VAL A 97 -8.21 15.26 9.05
CA VAL A 97 -9.29 14.26 9.00
C VAL A 97 -8.77 12.99 8.35
N LEU A 98 -8.82 11.88 9.09
CA LEU A 98 -8.39 10.55 8.67
C LEU A 98 -9.60 9.63 8.47
N PHE A 99 -9.49 8.69 7.53
CA PHE A 99 -10.48 7.65 7.25
C PHE A 99 -9.79 6.30 7.23
N LEU A 100 -10.35 5.33 7.94
CA LEU A 100 -9.88 3.95 7.96
C LEU A 100 -10.74 3.10 7.03
N ALA A 101 -10.08 2.37 6.12
CA ALA A 101 -10.67 1.27 5.40
C ALA A 101 -10.05 -0.04 5.91
N LEU A 102 -10.80 -0.70 6.79
CA LEU A 102 -10.36 -1.91 7.49
C LEU A 102 -10.71 -3.15 6.66
N PHE A 103 -9.77 -4.08 6.52
CA PHE A 103 -10.03 -5.40 5.96
C PHE A 103 -10.42 -6.35 7.10
N SER A 104 -11.67 -6.83 7.06
CA SER A 104 -12.09 -7.87 7.99
C SER A 104 -11.48 -9.21 7.55
N GLU A 105 -10.77 -9.88 8.46
CA GLU A 105 -10.51 -11.31 8.27
C GLU A 105 -11.84 -12.04 8.48
N ASN A 106 -12.39 -12.60 7.42
CA ASN A 106 -13.57 -13.45 7.49
C ASN A 106 -13.20 -14.71 8.29
N VAL A 107 -13.35 -14.67 9.61
CA VAL A 107 -13.25 -15.85 10.46
C VAL A 107 -14.66 -16.23 10.89
N GLU A 108 -15.41 -16.90 10.01
CA GLU A 108 -16.58 -17.67 10.42
C GLU A 108 -16.88 -18.78 9.40
N GLY A 109 -16.54 -20.01 9.79
CA GLY A 109 -17.33 -21.23 9.57
C GLY A 109 -17.71 -21.66 8.14
N ASP A 110 -17.11 -22.78 7.73
CA ASP A 110 -17.62 -23.78 6.79
C ASP A 110 -17.80 -23.43 5.28
N ASN A 111 -16.82 -23.93 4.50
CA ASN A 111 -16.92 -24.52 3.16
C ASN A 111 -17.85 -23.85 2.12
N VAL A 112 -17.25 -23.05 1.23
CA VAL A 112 -17.09 -23.29 -0.22
C VAL A 112 -16.27 -22.10 -0.75
N GLY A 113 -15.16 -22.41 -1.42
CA GLY A 113 -14.12 -21.44 -1.76
C GLY A 113 -14.54 -20.35 -2.74
N GLU A 114 -14.14 -19.13 -2.42
CA GLU A 114 -13.35 -18.30 -3.32
C GLU A 114 -12.17 -17.79 -2.49
N ASP A 115 -11.02 -18.43 -2.74
CA ASP A 115 -9.72 -17.96 -2.30
C ASP A 115 -9.51 -16.57 -2.91
N VAL A 116 -9.81 -15.51 -2.14
CA VAL A 116 -9.33 -14.17 -2.48
C VAL A 116 -7.83 -14.25 -2.26
N GLY A 117 -7.14 -14.64 -3.34
CA GLY A 117 -5.74 -15.05 -3.29
C GLY A 117 -4.88 -14.00 -2.62
N GLU A 118 -3.79 -14.45 -2.00
CA GLU A 118 -2.77 -13.60 -1.38
C GLU A 118 -2.34 -12.43 -2.28
N GLU A 119 -2.45 -12.59 -3.61
CA GLU A 119 -2.24 -11.54 -4.61
C GLU A 119 -3.16 -10.32 -4.45
N GLU A 120 -4.47 -10.48 -4.21
CA GLU A 120 -5.40 -9.35 -3.99
C GLU A 120 -5.13 -8.67 -2.65
N ARG A 121 -4.69 -9.45 -1.64
CA ARG A 121 -4.25 -8.92 -0.35
C ARG A 121 -2.95 -8.10 -0.51
N GLU A 122 -2.03 -8.54 -1.35
CA GLU A 122 -0.82 -7.80 -1.69
C GLU A 122 -1.12 -6.58 -2.57
N ARG A 123 -2.10 -6.67 -3.48
CA ARG A 123 -2.61 -5.51 -4.25
C ARG A 123 -3.19 -4.43 -3.35
N CYS A 124 -3.93 -4.82 -2.33
CA CYS A 124 -4.43 -3.89 -1.32
C CYS A 124 -3.30 -3.29 -0.49
N ARG A 125 -2.31 -4.10 -0.05
CA ARG A 125 -1.11 -3.62 0.66
C ARG A 125 -0.29 -2.62 -0.15
N LEU A 126 -0.25 -2.77 -1.48
CA LEU A 126 0.50 -1.91 -2.39
C LEU A 126 -0.31 -0.69 -2.90
N GLY A 127 -1.57 -0.52 -2.46
CA GLY A 127 -2.43 0.56 -2.94
C GLY A 127 -2.87 0.43 -4.39
N LEU A 128 -2.70 -0.74 -5.02
CA LEU A 128 -2.91 -1.00 -6.45
C LEU A 128 -4.39 -1.00 -6.88
N ASN A 129 -5.32 -0.74 -5.97
CA ASN A 129 -6.75 -0.63 -6.25
C ASN A 129 -7.22 0.85 -6.31
N ASP A 130 -6.29 1.75 -6.59
CA ASP A 130 -6.58 3.15 -6.91
C ASP A 130 -6.74 3.35 -8.44
N HIS A 131 -7.47 4.39 -8.83
CA HIS A 131 -7.68 4.72 -10.25
C HIS A 131 -6.38 5.16 -10.96
N PHE A 132 -5.31 5.42 -10.21
CA PHE A 132 -4.01 5.80 -10.74
C PHE A 132 -3.25 4.56 -11.25
N TRP A 133 -3.26 3.45 -10.52
CA TRP A 133 -2.63 2.18 -10.91
C TRP A 133 -3.40 1.42 -11.98
N ASP A 134 -4.74 1.54 -12.03
CA ASP A 134 -5.54 1.02 -13.16
C ASP A 134 -4.99 1.52 -14.50
N GLN A 135 -4.52 2.76 -14.54
CA GLN A 135 -3.98 3.39 -15.76
C GLN A 135 -2.54 2.95 -16.06
N VAL A 136 -1.75 2.63 -15.04
CA VAL A 136 -0.35 2.16 -15.17
C VAL A 136 -0.29 0.68 -15.57
N LEU A 137 -1.13 -0.16 -14.97
CA LEU A 137 -1.21 -1.60 -15.27
C LEU A 137 -1.92 -1.90 -16.60
N CYS A 138 -2.76 -0.99 -17.09
CA CYS A 138 -3.33 -1.08 -18.44
C CYS A 138 -2.34 -0.71 -19.56
N SER A 139 -1.19 -0.12 -19.22
CA SER A 139 -0.12 0.14 -20.18
C SER A 139 0.74 -1.13 -20.30
N ASN A 140 0.26 -2.06 -21.12
CA ASN A 140 0.88 -3.35 -21.40
C ASN A 140 2.27 -3.19 -22.04
N ASP A 141 3.32 -3.20 -21.24
CA ASP A 141 4.66 -3.56 -21.67
C ASP A 141 4.82 -5.07 -21.42
N GLU A 142 4.97 -5.82 -22.52
CA GLU A 142 5.02 -7.28 -22.56
C GLU A 142 6.01 -7.84 -21.53
N LEU A 143 5.49 -8.38 -20.42
CA LEU A 143 6.29 -9.09 -19.42
C LEU A 143 6.85 -10.37 -20.05
N PHE A 144 8.16 -10.39 -20.26
CA PHE A 144 8.89 -11.62 -20.58
C PHE A 144 8.72 -12.61 -19.41
N VAL A 145 7.96 -13.68 -19.64
CA VAL A 145 7.93 -14.86 -18.78
C VAL A 145 9.33 -15.46 -18.75
N VAL A 146 10.05 -15.25 -17.65
CA VAL A 146 11.24 -16.05 -17.33
C VAL A 146 10.73 -17.37 -16.76
N GLU A 147 10.70 -18.41 -17.60
CA GLU A 147 10.53 -19.79 -17.13
C GLU A 147 11.69 -20.13 -16.20
N VAL A 148 11.39 -20.29 -14.90
CA VAL A 148 12.32 -20.88 -13.94
C VAL A 148 12.10 -22.39 -13.98
N ASP A 149 12.99 -23.10 -14.67
CA ASP A 149 13.05 -24.56 -14.63
C ASP A 149 13.32 -25.04 -13.20
N ASN A 150 12.34 -25.72 -12.61
CA ASN A 150 12.48 -26.44 -11.35
C ASN A 150 13.43 -27.63 -11.55
N VAL A 151 14.68 -27.50 -11.06
CA VAL A 151 15.61 -28.63 -10.97
C VAL A 151 15.18 -29.52 -9.81
N CYS A 152 14.52 -30.63 -10.14
CA CYS A 152 14.36 -31.76 -9.23
C CYS A 152 15.74 -32.41 -8.99
N ASN A 153 16.24 -32.27 -7.77
CA ASN A 153 17.39 -33.04 -7.28
C ASN A 153 16.96 -34.48 -6.99
N ASP A 154 17.12 -35.37 -7.96
CA ASP A 154 17.29 -36.80 -7.69
C ASP A 154 18.65 -37.24 -8.25
N GLY A 155 19.57 -37.50 -7.34
CA GLY A 155 20.90 -37.97 -7.67
C GLY A 155 20.90 -39.45 -8.02
N VAL A 156 21.40 -39.80 -9.20
CA VAL A 156 22.16 -41.02 -9.53
C VAL A 156 22.91 -40.75 -10.85
N GLY A 157 24.25 -40.76 -10.83
CA GLY A 157 25.08 -40.88 -12.05
C GLY A 157 25.22 -42.34 -12.51
N PRO A 158 26.01 -42.70 -13.55
CA PRO A 158 26.92 -41.86 -14.34
C PRO A 158 26.88 -42.12 -15.88
N SER A 159 27.71 -41.34 -16.60
CA SER A 159 28.54 -41.75 -17.75
C SER A 159 28.14 -41.30 -19.18
N SER A 160 29.21 -40.89 -19.89
CA SER A 160 29.44 -40.92 -21.34
C SER A 160 29.07 -39.70 -22.20
N ALA A 161 30.09 -38.85 -22.39
CA ALA A 161 30.61 -38.34 -23.67
C ALA A 161 29.65 -37.64 -24.66
N ARG A 162 29.97 -36.39 -24.99
CA ARG A 162 30.65 -36.04 -26.26
C ARG A 162 30.96 -34.55 -26.35
N ASP A 163 32.18 -34.29 -26.82
CA ASP A 163 32.71 -33.01 -27.24
C ASP A 163 31.77 -32.28 -28.22
N ASN A 164 31.72 -30.95 -28.11
CA ASN A 164 31.91 -30.07 -29.28
C ASN A 164 32.36 -28.69 -28.83
N VAL A 165 33.62 -28.41 -29.18
CA VAL A 165 34.29 -27.12 -29.16
C VAL A 165 33.68 -26.22 -30.22
N LEU A 166 33.22 -25.03 -29.85
CA LEU A 166 33.28 -23.83 -30.70
C LEU A 166 33.75 -22.66 -29.85
N ASP A 167 35.06 -22.47 -29.90
CA ASP A 167 35.78 -21.25 -29.58
C ASP A 167 35.34 -20.13 -30.55
N ILE A 168 35.12 -18.92 -30.03
CA ILE A 168 35.46 -17.62 -30.64
C ILE A 168 35.06 -16.53 -29.63
N GLY A 169 36.06 -15.74 -29.21
CA GLY A 169 35.83 -14.32 -28.90
C GLY A 169 36.10 -13.88 -27.46
N ARG A 170 37.39 -13.86 -27.07
CA ARG A 170 37.91 -13.03 -25.98
C ARG A 170 37.48 -11.56 -26.14
N SER A 171 36.97 -10.95 -25.08
CA SER A 171 37.44 -9.62 -24.64
C SER A 171 37.17 -9.46 -23.15
N GLU A 172 38.23 -9.61 -22.36
CA GLU A 172 38.36 -8.98 -21.05
C GLU A 172 38.25 -7.46 -21.24
N PHE A 173 37.70 -6.71 -20.27
CA PHE A 173 38.27 -5.45 -19.77
C PHE A 173 37.45 -4.96 -18.56
N TRP A 174 37.95 -5.35 -17.38
CA TRP A 174 38.00 -4.68 -16.08
C TRP A 174 36.86 -3.79 -15.56
N ASN A 175 36.41 -4.16 -14.35
CA ASN A 175 36.25 -3.30 -13.16
C ASN A 175 36.79 -1.88 -13.29
N LEU A 176 36.08 -0.90 -12.72
CA LEU A 176 36.64 0.07 -11.76
C LEU A 176 35.50 0.88 -11.11
N LEU A 177 35.49 0.85 -9.78
CA LEU A 177 34.87 1.74 -8.78
C LEU A 177 33.38 2.11 -8.90
#